data_AF-A0AAU9MB99-F1
#
_entry.id   AF-A0AAU9MB99-F1
#
_cell.length_a   1.000
_cell.length_b   1.000
_cell.length_c   1.000
_cell.angle_alpha   90.00
_cell.angle_beta   90.00
_cell.angle_gamma   90.00
#
_symmetry.space_group_name_H-M   'P 1'
#
loop_
_entity.id
_entity.type
_entity.pdbx_description
1 polymer ?
#
loop_
_entity_poly.entity_id
_entity_poly.type
_entity_poly.pdbx_seq_one_letter_code
_entity_poly.pdbx_strand_id
1 'polypeptide(L)'
;MDMDNWNAIVKRWGQGMVFHHFIRDIVTPFSSNEKAEEVEEFFGSRVSPSFSRNLKQSIEQIRIKARWIEKVRKEESLIPKLARGLTRSPMLT
;
A
#
# COMPACT_ATOMS: atom_id res chain seq x y z
N MET A 1 -4.87 13.94 4.49
CA MET A 1 -6.22 14.53 4.45
C MET A 1 -6.42 15.26 5.76
N ASP A 2 -6.85 16.52 5.75
CA ASP A 2 -7.09 17.27 6.99
C ASP A 2 -8.43 16.87 7.66
N MET A 3 -8.59 17.27 8.92
CA MET A 3 -9.73 16.88 9.76
C MET A 3 -11.04 17.52 9.30
N ASP A 4 -10.99 18.74 8.77
CA ASP A 4 -12.17 19.49 8.33
C ASP A 4 -12.77 18.85 7.07
N ASN A 5 -11.91 18.49 6.10
CA ASN A 5 -12.32 17.76 4.91
C ASN A 5 -12.88 16.38 5.27
N TRP A 6 -12.28 15.69 6.24
CA TRP A 6 -12.79 14.39 6.69
C TRP A 6 -14.20 14.51 7.29
N ASN A 7 -14.42 15.49 8.17
CA ASN A 7 -15.72 15.74 8.78
C ASN A 7 -16.78 16.10 7.74
N ALA A 8 -16.43 16.90 6.73
CA ALA A 8 -17.32 17.24 5.64
C ALA A 8 -17.75 16.00 4.82
N ILE A 9 -16.81 15.09 4.53
CA ILE A 9 -17.10 13.84 3.82
C ILE A 9 -18.00 12.93 4.66
N VAL A 10 -17.68 12.71 5.94
CA VAL A 10 -18.49 11.86 6.83
C VAL A 10 -19.89 12.44 7.02
N LYS A 11 -20.02 13.76 7.18
CA LYS A 11 -21.33 14.43 7.29
C LYS A 11 -22.20 14.21 6.05
N ARG A 12 -21.60 14.16 4.85
CA ARG A 12 -22.34 14.09 3.59
C ARG A 12 -22.55 12.67 3.07
N TRP A 13 -21.64 11.74 3.37
CA TRP A 13 -21.61 10.39 2.79
C TRP A 13 -21.40 9.26 3.82
N GLY A 14 -21.25 9.59 5.11
CA GLY A 14 -20.92 8.63 6.17
C GLY A 14 -22.06 7.69 6.58
N GLN A 15 -23.23 7.80 5.94
CA GLN A 15 -24.35 6.88 6.15
C GLN A 15 -24.59 6.04 4.89
N GLY A 16 -24.53 4.71 5.05
CA GLY A 16 -24.85 3.73 4.01
C GLY A 16 -23.67 2.90 3.50
N MET A 17 -23.96 1.82 2.78
CA MET A 17 -22.94 0.90 2.26
C MET A 17 -21.92 1.58 1.36
N VAL A 18 -22.26 2.62 0.59
CA VAL A 18 -21.33 3.27 -0.35
C VAL A 18 -20.01 3.74 0.31
N PHE A 19 -20.05 4.07 1.60
CA PHE A 19 -18.88 4.51 2.35
C PHE A 19 -17.79 3.42 2.46
N HIS A 20 -18.15 2.13 2.48
CA HIS A 20 -17.16 1.05 2.55
C HIS A 20 -16.30 0.96 1.28
N HIS A 21 -16.91 1.15 0.11
CA HIS A 21 -16.20 1.19 -1.16
C HIS A 21 -15.30 2.42 -1.23
N PHE A 22 -15.80 3.57 -0.77
CA PHE A 22 -15.02 4.79 -0.72
C PHE A 22 -13.72 4.62 0.07
N ILE A 23 -13.76 4.04 1.27
CA ILE A 23 -12.54 3.79 2.08
C ILE A 23 -11.57 2.88 1.34
N ARG A 24 -12.03 1.77 0.77
CA ARG A 24 -11.18 0.88 -0.02
C ARG A 24 -10.53 1.62 -1.18
N ASP A 25 -11.31 2.39 -1.92
CA ASP A 25 -10.87 3.00 -3.18
C ASP A 25 -9.88 4.15 -2.96
N ILE A 26 -9.91 4.83 -1.81
CA ILE A 26 -8.89 5.84 -1.45
C ILE A 26 -7.64 5.24 -0.80
N VAL A 27 -7.73 4.07 -0.16
CA VAL A 27 -6.61 3.45 0.57
C VAL A 27 -5.81 2.50 -0.32
N THR A 28 -6.48 1.63 -1.08
CA THR A 28 -5.82 0.57 -1.87
C THR A 28 -4.88 1.04 -2.99
N PRO A 29 -4.95 2.28 -3.54
CA PRO A 29 -3.96 2.75 -4.51
C PRO A 29 -2.54 2.88 -3.97
N PHE A 30 -2.34 3.00 -2.66
CA PHE A 30 -1.01 3.09 -2.06
C PHE A 30 -0.24 1.78 -2.15
N SER A 31 1.09 1.88 -2.09
CA SER A 31 2.00 0.74 -2.31
C SER A 31 3.33 0.85 -1.56
N SER A 32 3.40 1.65 -0.50
CA SER A 32 4.60 1.79 0.34
C SER A 32 4.28 1.56 1.83
N ASN A 33 5.26 1.13 2.62
CA ASN A 33 5.05 0.90 4.05
C ASN A 33 4.76 2.22 4.79
N GLU A 34 5.42 3.31 4.40
CA GLU A 34 5.19 4.64 4.96
C GLU A 34 3.74 5.09 4.73
N LYS A 35 3.17 4.80 3.55
CA LYS A 35 1.76 5.08 3.29
C LYS A 35 0.81 4.18 4.10
N ALA A 36 1.19 2.95 4.41
CA ALA A 36 0.40 2.12 5.31
C ALA A 36 0.36 2.72 6.73
N GLU A 37 1.50 3.22 7.23
CA GLU A 37 1.61 3.90 8.52
C GLU A 37 0.82 5.21 8.57
N GLU A 38 0.94 6.07 7.54
CA GLU A 38 0.15 7.30 7.43
C GLU A 38 -1.36 7.03 7.45
N VAL A 39 -1.81 5.95 6.81
CA VAL A 39 -3.22 5.54 6.80
C VAL A 39 -3.63 5.03 8.18
N GLU A 40 -2.81 4.22 8.86
CA GLU A 40 -3.08 3.78 10.24
C GLU A 40 -3.21 4.96 11.21
N GLU A 41 -2.29 5.92 11.13
CA GLU A 41 -2.32 7.14 11.95
C GLU A 41 -3.55 7.98 11.65
N PHE A 42 -3.84 8.23 10.37
CA PHE A 42 -4.99 9.04 9.98
C PHE A 42 -6.30 8.42 10.47
N PHE A 43 -6.48 7.10 10.35
CA PHE A 43 -7.71 6.46 10.76
C PHE A 43 -7.76 6.07 12.23
N GLY A 44 -6.65 6.06 12.98
CA GLY A 44 -6.57 5.58 14.36
C GLY A 44 -7.66 6.15 15.30
N SER A 45 -7.99 7.44 15.17
CA SER A 45 -9.07 8.09 15.93
C SER A 45 -10.38 8.26 15.15
N ARG A 46 -10.46 7.76 13.91
CA ARG A 46 -11.52 8.03 12.92
C ARG A 46 -12.24 6.77 12.42
N VAL A 47 -11.90 5.58 12.93
CA VAL A 47 -12.53 4.32 12.54
C VAL A 47 -13.95 4.18 13.12
N SER A 48 -14.90 3.79 12.27
CA SER A 48 -16.19 3.26 12.69
C SER A 48 -16.21 1.72 12.57
N PRO A 49 -16.94 0.99 13.44
CA PRO A 49 -17.12 -0.45 13.30
C PRO A 49 -17.57 -0.90 11.90
N SER A 50 -18.33 -0.05 11.19
CA SER A 50 -18.88 -0.36 9.87
C SER A 50 -17.83 -0.60 8.78
N PHE A 51 -16.63 -0.01 8.88
CA PHE A 51 -15.57 -0.16 7.87
C PHE A 51 -14.21 -0.59 8.44
N SER A 52 -14.10 -0.80 9.76
CA SER A 52 -12.85 -1.19 10.44
C SER A 52 -12.15 -2.39 9.77
N ARG A 53 -12.92 -3.45 9.45
CA ARG A 53 -12.38 -4.63 8.78
C ARG A 53 -11.85 -4.31 7.39
N ASN A 54 -12.61 -3.55 6.60
CA ASN A 54 -12.23 -3.18 5.23
C ASN A 54 -10.97 -2.32 5.21
N LEU A 55 -10.86 -1.37 6.15
CA LEU A 55 -9.68 -0.55 6.32
C LEU A 55 -8.45 -1.40 6.64
N LYS A 56 -8.53 -2.30 7.63
CA LYS A 56 -7.42 -3.21 7.98
C LYS A 56 -6.97 -4.05 6.78
N GLN A 57 -7.91 -4.62 6.03
CA GLN A 57 -7.60 -5.40 4.83
C GLN A 57 -6.92 -4.53 3.75
N SER A 58 -7.38 -3.30 3.57
CA SER A 58 -6.79 -2.37 2.60
C SER A 58 -5.36 -1.96 2.99
N ILE A 59 -5.09 -1.75 4.28
CA ILE A 59 -3.74 -1.49 4.81
C ILE A 59 -2.82 -2.69 4.55
N GLU A 60 -3.31 -3.92 4.80
CA GLU A 60 -2.52 -5.12 4.50
C GLU A 60 -2.23 -5.27 3.00
N GLN A 61 -3.15 -4.86 2.12
CA GLN A 61 -2.88 -4.82 0.68
C GLN A 61 -1.77 -3.83 0.32
N ILE A 62 -1.70 -2.67 0.96
CA ILE A 62 -0.60 -1.71 0.76
C ILE A 62 0.74 -2.36 1.11
N ARG A 63 0.82 -3.03 2.28
CA ARG A 63 2.03 -3.72 2.74
C ARG A 63 2.43 -4.87 1.80
N ILE A 64 1.46 -5.62 1.28
CA ILE A 64 1.72 -6.66 0.27
C ILE A 64 2.30 -6.06 -1.02
N LYS A 65 1.72 -4.96 -1.52
CA LYS A 65 2.22 -4.25 -2.70
C LYS A 65 3.64 -3.73 -2.49
N ALA A 66 3.93 -3.15 -1.31
CA ALA A 66 5.26 -2.68 -0.95
C ALA A 66 6.30 -3.81 -1.03
N ARG A 67 6.02 -4.95 -0.37
CA ARG A 67 6.90 -6.13 -0.42
C ARG A 67 7.09 -6.67 -1.82
N TRP A 68 6.04 -6.66 -2.65
CA TRP A 68 6.14 -7.11 -4.04
C TRP A 68 7.05 -6.19 -4.86
N ILE A 69 6.90 -4.86 -4.72
CA ILE A 69 7.75 -3.87 -5.41
C ILE A 69 9.21 -4.04 -4.98
N GLU A 70 9.48 -4.21 -3.68
CA GLU A 70 10.83 -4.46 -3.17
C GLU A 70 11.45 -5.74 -3.76
N LYS A 71 10.66 -6.82 -3.81
CA LYS A 71 11.09 -8.09 -4.41
C LYS A 71 11.46 -7.92 -5.88
N VAL A 72 10.58 -7.30 -6.68
CA VAL A 72 10.81 -7.06 -8.11
C VAL A 72 12.07 -6.22 -8.31
N ARG A 73 12.23 -5.11 -7.56
CA ARG A 73 13.44 -4.27 -7.63
C ARG A 73 14.71 -5.04 -7.29
N LYS A 74 14.65 -5.92 -6.29
CA LYS A 74 15.78 -6.77 -5.91
C LYS A 74 16.14 -7.72 -7.05
N GLU A 75 15.16 -8.42 -7.62
CA GLU A 75 15.36 -9.32 -8.76
C GLU A 75 15.93 -8.59 -9.99
N GLU A 76 15.37 -7.44 -10.36
CA GLU A 76 15.88 -6.58 -11.44
C GLU A 76 17.34 -6.16 -11.20
N SER A 77 17.72 -5.85 -9.96
CA SER A 77 19.11 -5.49 -9.62
C SER A 77 20.09 -6.67 -9.73
N LEU A 78 19.60 -7.92 -9.62
CA LEU A 78 20.41 -9.14 -9.67
C LEU A 78 20.67 -9.59 -11.10
N ILE A 79 19.73 -9.38 -12.04
CA ILE A 79 19.86 -9.80 -13.43
C ILE A 79 21.16 -9.26 -14.08
N PRO A 80 21.50 -7.97 -14.00
CA PRO A 80 22.77 -7.46 -14.53
C PRO A 80 24.01 -7.98 -13.79
N LYS A 81 23.90 -8.29 -12.49
CA LYS A 81 25.03 -8.80 -11.68
C LYS A 81 25.37 -10.24 -12.09
N LEU A 82 24.34 -11.07 -12.29
CA LEU A 82 24.49 -12.45 -12.76
C LEU A 82 25.05 -12.48 -14.19
N ALA A 83 24.53 -11.65 -15.09
CA ALA A 83 25.04 -11.52 -16.46
C ALA A 83 26.54 -11.18 -16.48
N ARG A 84 26.98 -10.22 -15.64
CA ARG A 84 28.41 -9.87 -15.52
C ARG A 84 29.27 -11.00 -14.94
N GLY A 85 28.73 -11.81 -14.03
CA GLY A 85 29.44 -12.98 -13.49
C GLY A 85 29.66 -14.07 -14.55
N LEU A 86 28.65 -14.33 -15.38
CA LEU A 86 28.72 -15.28 -16.49
C LEU A 86 29.73 -14.85 -17.57
N THR A 87 29.81 -13.56 -17.88
CA THR A 87 30.78 -13.04 -18.86
C THR A 87 32.22 -12.97 -18.36
N ARG A 88 32.46 -13.16 -17.05
CA ARG A 88 33.79 -13.10 -16.42
C ARG A 88 34.43 -14.48 -16.20
N SER A 89 33.76 -15.58 -16.52
CA SER A 89 34.39 -16.89 -16.48
C SER A 89 35.41 -16.98 -17.62
N PRO A 90 36.72 -17.17 -17.35
CA PRO A 90 37.68 -17.39 -18.42
C PRO A 90 37.29 -18.67 -19.12
N MET A 91 37.07 -18.60 -20.43
CA MET A 91 36.96 -19.78 -21.27
C MET A 91 38.33 -20.47 -21.15
N LEU A 92 38.41 -21.52 -20.33
CA LEU A 92 39.64 -22.28 -20.13
C LEU A 92 40.00 -22.92 -21.47
N THR A 93 41.04 -22.40 -22.12
CA THR A 93 41.77 -23.02 -23.24
C THR A 93 42.94 -23.81 -22.72
#